data_AF-A0A532DTW9-F1
#
_entry.id   AF-A0A532DTW9-F1
#
_cell.length_a   1.000
_cell.length_b   1.000
_cell.length_c   1.000
_cell.angle_alpha   90.00
_cell.angle_beta   90.00
_cell.angle_gamma   90.00
#
_symmetry.space_group_name_H-M   'P 1'
#
loop_
_entity.id
_entity.type
_entity.pdbx_description
1 polymer ?
#
loop_
_entity_poly.entity_id
_entity_poly.type
_entity_poly.pdbx_seq_one_letter_code
_entity_poly.pdbx_strand_id
1 'polypeptide(L)' 'MDELVSAVVLEQRGILRKGTAFRMAKAGLIPSYFCGTSKRGVRFNVEEVLVALRRPAASEGSK' A
#
# COMPACT_ATOMS: atom_id res chain seq x y z
N MET A 1 7.24 -11.82 -10.67
CA MET A 1 8.12 -11.81 -9.48
C MET A 1 7.55 -10.76 -8.57
N ASP A 2 6.81 -11.16 -7.55
CA ASP A 2 6.17 -10.26 -6.60
C ASP A 2 7.21 -9.58 -5.71
N GLU A 3 7.62 -8.37 -6.10
CA GLU A 3 8.61 -7.60 -5.38
C GLU A 3 7.96 -6.81 -4.23
N LEU A 4 8.30 -7.21 -2.99
CA LEU A 4 7.90 -6.50 -1.77
C LEU A 4 8.84 -5.34 -1.48
N VAL A 5 8.37 -4.12 -1.76
CA VAL A 5 9.12 -2.87 -1.61
C VAL A 5 8.65 -2.04 -0.43
N SER A 6 9.43 -1.06 0.00
CA SER A 6 9.02 -0.10 1.04
C SER A 6 8.21 1.06 0.45
N ALA A 7 7.52 1.82 1.30
CA ALA A 7 6.82 3.04 0.89
C ALA A 7 7.75 4.09 0.26
N VAL A 8 9.05 4.08 0.58
CA VAL A 8 10.05 4.96 -0.03
C VAL A 8 10.26 4.59 -1.50
N VAL A 9 10.35 3.30 -1.79
CA VAL A 9 10.52 2.80 -3.17
C VAL A 9 9.27 3.07 -4.01
N LEU A 10 8.07 2.93 -3.44
CA LEU A 10 6.83 3.31 -4.12
C LEU A 10 6.83 4.80 -4.53
N GLU A 11 7.34 5.67 -3.67
CA GLU A 11 7.45 7.10 -3.93
C GLU A 11 8.50 7.41 -4.99
N GLN A 12 9.68 6.78 -4.90
CA GLN A 12 10.75 6.92 -5.90
C GLN A 12 10.30 6.44 -7.30
N ARG A 13 9.43 5.43 -7.37
CA ARG A 13 8.84 4.93 -8.62
C ARG A 13 7.67 5.78 -9.12
N GLY A 14 7.27 6.83 -8.40
CA GLY A 14 6.15 7.69 -8.78
C GLY A 14 4.77 7.04 -8.65
N ILE A 15 4.67 5.89 -7.97
CA ILE A 15 3.42 5.14 -7.83
C ILE A 15 2.53 5.80 -6.77
N LEU A 16 3.08 6.05 -5.58
CA LEU A 16 2.33 6.58 -4.45
C LEU A 16 3.29 7.30 -3.49
N ARG A 17 2.89 8.50 -3.02
CA ARG A 17 3.67 9.21 -1.99
C ARG A 17 3.77 8.38 -0.72
N LYS A 18 4.93 8.40 -0.07
CA LYS A 18 5.23 7.61 1.13
C LYS A 18 4.18 7.83 2.22
N GLY A 19 3.86 9.08 2.52
CA GLY A 19 2.86 9.44 3.52
C GLY A 19 1.44 8.97 3.16
N THR A 20 1.11 8.94 1.87
CA THR A 20 -0.17 8.41 1.39
C THR A 20 -0.20 6.90 1.46
N ALA A 21 0.88 6.21 1.10
CA ALA A 21 1.00 4.75 1.21
C ALA A 21 0.74 4.29 2.65
N PHE A 22 1.36 4.93 3.65
CA PHE A 22 1.09 4.59 5.05
C PHE A 22 -0.36 4.88 5.48
N ARG A 23 -0.94 6.01 5.05
CA ARG A 23 -2.33 6.34 5.38
C ARG A 23 -3.31 5.33 4.76
N MET A 24 -3.12 4.98 3.49
CA MET A 24 -3.95 4.01 2.79
C MET A 24 -3.78 2.60 3.36
N ALA A 25 -2.56 2.21 3.71
CA ALA A 25 -2.29 0.94 4.40
C ALA A 25 -3.02 0.88 5.75
N LYS A 26 -2.91 1.95 6.56
CA LYS A 26 -3.61 2.06 7.85
C LYS A 26 -5.13 2.03 7.68
N ALA A 27 -5.64 2.56 6.58
CA ALA A 27 -7.07 2.54 6.23
C ALA A 27 -7.52 1.23 5.55
N GLY A 28 -6.63 0.26 5.30
CA GLY A 28 -6.96 -0.98 4.61
C GLY A 28 -7.27 -0.82 3.11
N LEU A 29 -6.93 0.32 2.51
CA LEU A 29 -7.23 0.64 1.12
C LEU A 29 -6.23 0.03 0.12
N ILE A 30 -5.01 -0.25 0.59
CA ILE A 30 -3.99 -0.92 -0.22
C ILE A 30 -3.41 -2.11 0.56
N PRO A 31 -3.07 -3.22 -0.13
CA PRO A 31 -2.39 -4.34 0.49
C PRO A 31 -1.06 -3.93 1.09
N SER A 32 -0.81 -4.36 2.32
CA SER A 32 0.42 -4.05 3.05
C SER A 32 0.83 -5.23 3.92
N TYR A 33 2.14 -5.47 3.97
CA TYR A 33 2.76 -6.60 4.64
C TYR A 33 3.67 -6.09 5.76
N PHE A 34 3.37 -6.49 7.00
CA PHE A 34 4.20 -6.12 8.13
C PHE A 34 5.42 -7.05 8.21
N CYS A 35 6.61 -6.46 8.30
CA CYS A 35 7.87 -7.17 8.42
C CYS A 35 8.56 -6.78 9.73
N GLY A 36 8.98 -7.79 10.49
CA GLY A 36 9.77 -7.67 11.71
C GLY A 36 9.00 -7.92 13.01
N THR A 37 9.75 -8.30 14.06
CA THR A 37 9.27 -8.65 15.40
C THR A 37 8.56 -7.50 16.12
N SER A 38 8.77 -6.24 15.69
CA SER A 38 8.15 -5.04 16.27
C SER A 38 7.12 -4.36 15.36
N LYS A 39 6.66 -4.98 14.27
CA LYS A 39 5.69 -4.38 13.30
C LYS A 39 6.08 -3.01 12.73
N ARG A 40 7.35 -2.59 12.85
CA ARG A 40 7.82 -1.25 12.39
C ARG A 40 8.10 -1.20 10.89
N GLY A 41 8.36 -2.33 10.24
CA GLY A 41 8.51 -2.39 8.78
C GLY A 41 7.18 -2.66 8.12
N VAL A 42 6.75 -1.79 7.21
CA VAL A 42 5.63 -2.08 6.28
C VAL A 42 6.21 -2.19 4.87
N ARG A 43 5.89 -3.29 4.20
CA ARG A 43 6.20 -3.54 2.80
C ARG A 43 4.94 -3.61 1.97
N PHE A 44 5.11 -3.39 0.69
CA PHE A 44 4.06 -3.25 -0.29
C PHE A 44 4.43 -4.06 -1.51
N ASN A 45 3.48 -4.84 -2.01
CA ASN A 45 3.60 -5.45 -3.31
C ASN A 45 3.17 -4.42 -4.35
N VAL A 46 4.05 -4.11 -5.31
CA VAL A 46 3.77 -3.10 -6.34
C VAL A 46 2.57 -3.47 -7.20
N GLU A 47 2.46 -4.74 -7.62
CA GLU A 47 1.38 -5.18 -8.49
C GLU A 47 0.03 -5.09 -7.78
N GLU A 48 -0.03 -5.56 -6.54
CA GLU A 48 -1.25 -5.48 -5.73
C GLU A 48 -1.66 -4.05 -5.40
N VAL A 49 -0.70 -3.17 -5.08
CA VAL A 49 -0.97 -1.74 -4.86
C VAL A 49 -1.53 -1.11 -6.13
N LEU A 50 -0.96 -1.40 -7.30
CA LEU A 50 -1.48 -0.89 -8.57
C LEU A 50 -2.88 -1.41 -8.87
N VAL A 51 -3.14 -2.69 -8.60
CA VAL A 51 -4.49 -3.29 -8.74
C VAL A 51 -5.48 -2.62 -7.80
N ALA A 52 -5.10 -2.40 -6.54
CA ALA A 52 -5.93 -1.73 -5.55
C ALA A 52 -6.21 -0.25 -5.91
N LEU A 53 -5.24 0.45 -6.48
CA LEU A 53 -5.40 1.83 -6.97
C LEU A 53 -6.25 1.91 -8.25
N ARG A 54 -6.24 0.88 -9.09
CA ARG A 54 -7.06 0.78 -10.31
C ARG A 54 -8.51 0.40 -10.02
N ARG A 55 -8.76 -0.28 -8.90
CA ARG A 55 -10.14 -0.42 -8.41
C ARG A 55 -10.57 0.98 -7.99
N PRO A 56 -11.60 1.58 -8.62
CA PRO A 56 -12.21 2.74 -8.00
C PRO A 56 -12.56 2.31 -6.58
N ALA A 57 -12.32 3.18 -5.61
CA ALA A 57 -12.86 3.00 -4.28
C ALA A 57 -14.38 2.91 -4.46
N ALA A 58 -14.89 1.70 -4.68
CA ALA A 58 -16.29 1.38 -4.63
C ALA A 58 -16.65 1.63 -3.17
N SER A 59 -17.00 2.89 -2.92
CA SER A 59 -18.04 3.32 -2.03
C SER A 59 -18.64 2.12 -1.29
N GLU A 60 -18.03 1.75 -0.17
CA GLU A 60 -18.83 1.27 0.95
C GLU A 60 -19.56 2.52 1.47
N GLY A 61 -20.63 2.87 0.77
CA GLY A 61 -21.79 3.43 1.43
C GLY A 61 -22.22 2.40 2.46
N SER A 62 -21.69 2.53 3.67
CA SER A 62 -22.26 1.85 4.82
C SER A 62 -23.59 2.56 5.10
N LYS A 63 -24.65 1.84 4.77
CA LYS A 63 -26.06 2.23 4.91
C LYS A 63 -26.46 2.35 6.38
#